data_AF-A0A1R3ID48-F1
#
_entry.id   AF-A0A1R3ID48-F1
#
_cell.length_a   1.000
_cell.length_b   1.000
_cell.length_c   1.000
_cell.angle_alpha   90.00
_cell.angle_beta   90.00
_cell.angle_gamma   90.00
#
_symmetry.space_group_name_H-M   'P 1'
#
loop_
_entity.id
_entity.type
_entity.pdbx_description
1 polymer ?
#
loop_
_entity_poly.entity_id
_entity_poly.type
_entity_poly.pdbx_seq_one_letter_code
_entity_poly.pdbx_strand_id
1 'polypeptide(L)'
;MTYENIKLLPIVGCEADAATRYNIDERNIGGVDNKVFAFAYQSSGCYTAVWPVADSSTHEVWELEHCLINPRDKESRVRIIQVVRVNGTEFVLQNIRVFCEQ
;
A
#
# COMPACT_ATOMS: atom_id res chain seq x y z
N MET A 1 -2.54 4.53 15.31
CA MET A 1 -3.01 5.20 14.06
C MET A 1 -3.29 4.11 13.06
N THR A 2 -4.38 4.19 12.32
CA THR A 2 -4.83 3.13 11.42
C THR A 2 -4.87 3.66 9.99
N TYR A 3 -4.38 2.87 9.05
CA TYR A 3 -4.39 3.14 7.62
C TYR A 3 -5.29 2.10 6.94
N GLU A 4 -6.18 2.54 6.06
CA GLU A 4 -7.07 1.68 5.30
C GLU A 4 -6.84 1.87 3.80
N ASN A 5 -6.54 0.78 3.08
CA ASN A 5 -6.63 0.75 1.63
C ASN A 5 -8.01 0.22 1.23
N ILE A 6 -8.89 1.11 0.82
CA ILE A 6 -10.24 0.75 0.37
C ILE A 6 -10.24 0.67 -1.15
N LYS A 7 -10.67 -0.48 -1.68
CA LYS A 7 -10.88 -0.69 -3.10
C LYS A 7 -12.39 -0.76 -3.37
N LEU A 8 -12.82 0.00 -4.38
CA LEU A 8 -14.22 0.16 -4.79
C LEU A 8 -14.52 -0.67 -6.03
N LEU A 9 -15.74 -1.22 -6.14
CA LEU A 9 -16.14 -1.95 -7.33
C LEU A 9 -16.07 -1.02 -8.54
N PRO A 10 -15.69 -1.53 -9.73
CA PRO A 10 -15.87 -0.79 -10.96
C PRO A 10 -17.32 -0.33 -11.06
N ILE A 11 -17.54 0.97 -11.23
CA ILE A 11 -18.88 1.52 -11.35
C ILE A 11 -19.37 1.18 -12.77
N VAL A 12 -20.35 0.29 -12.88
CA VAL A 12 -20.98 -0.07 -14.16
C VAL A 12 -22.50 0.01 -14.04
N GLY A 13 -23.15 0.82 -14.89
CA GLY A 13 -24.62 0.91 -15.00
C GLY A 13 -25.23 2.27 -14.62
N CYS A 14 -26.55 2.40 -14.78
CA CYS A 14 -27.32 3.62 -14.47
C CYS A 14 -27.45 3.93 -12.97
N GLU A 15 -26.92 3.08 -12.09
CA GLU A 15 -26.92 3.22 -10.63
C GLU A 15 -25.56 3.73 -10.12
N ALA A 16 -24.95 4.65 -10.88
CA ALA A 16 -23.58 5.14 -10.68
C ALA A 16 -23.36 5.93 -9.36
N ASP A 17 -24.39 6.11 -8.55
CA ASP A 17 -24.35 6.90 -7.32
C ASP A 17 -23.90 6.11 -6.08
N ALA A 18 -23.69 4.79 -6.20
CA ALA A 18 -23.31 3.92 -5.08
C ALA A 18 -21.88 3.35 -5.22
N ALA A 19 -20.89 4.07 -4.69
CA ALA A 19 -19.53 3.56 -4.52
C ALA A 19 -19.51 2.38 -3.53
N THR A 20 -19.63 1.15 -4.04
CA THR A 20 -19.62 -0.05 -3.22
C THR A 20 -18.18 -0.48 -2.92
N ARG A 21 -17.84 -0.57 -1.63
CA ARG A 21 -16.53 -1.08 -1.18
C ARG A 21 -16.49 -2.60 -1.39
N TYR A 22 -15.50 -3.10 -2.13
CA TYR A 22 -15.33 -4.56 -2.31
C TYR A 22 -14.21 -5.15 -1.47
N ASN A 23 -13.21 -4.33 -1.11
CA ASN A 23 -12.07 -4.77 -0.32
C ASN A 23 -11.59 -3.61 0.56
N ILE A 24 -11.38 -3.89 1.84
CA ILE A 24 -10.81 -2.97 2.80
C ILE A 24 -9.62 -3.70 3.43
N ASP A 25 -8.42 -3.19 3.15
CA ASP A 25 -7.19 -3.66 3.79
C ASP A 25 -6.80 -2.66 4.89
N GLU A 26 -7.13 -3.03 6.13
CA GLU A 26 -6.89 -2.22 7.32
C GLU A 26 -5.58 -2.63 8.01
N ARG A 27 -4.73 -1.63 8.27
CA ARG A 27 -3.40 -1.82 8.86
C ARG A 27 -3.14 -0.85 10.00
N ASN A 28 -2.65 -1.40 11.10
CA ASN A 28 -2.31 -0.65 12.30
C ASN A 28 -0.84 -0.21 12.27
N ILE A 29 -0.61 1.09 12.47
CA ILE A 29 0.71 1.70 12.56
C ILE A 29 1.14 1.69 14.04
N GLY A 30 2.26 1.02 14.34
CA GLY A 30 2.89 1.02 15.67
C GLY A 30 2.15 0.27 16.78
N GLY A 31 1.36 -0.76 16.45
CA GLY A 31 0.62 -1.59 17.42
C GLY A 31 1.30 -2.94 17.74
N VAL A 32 0.76 -3.66 18.72
CA VAL A 32 1.27 -4.99 19.17
C VAL A 32 1.31 -6.02 18.04
N ASP A 33 0.39 -5.92 17.07
CA ASP A 33 0.33 -6.78 15.88
C ASP A 33 1.21 -6.29 14.70
N ASN A 34 1.95 -5.19 14.90
CA ASN A 34 2.99 -4.59 14.05
C ASN A 34 2.84 -4.77 12.52
N LYS A 35 1.64 -4.52 12.00
CA LYS A 35 1.31 -4.63 10.56
C LYS A 35 2.01 -3.58 9.69
N VAL A 36 2.41 -2.44 10.25
CA VAL A 36 3.16 -1.38 9.56
C VAL A 36 4.26 -0.89 10.48
N PHE A 37 5.50 -1.01 10.01
CA PHE A 37 6.72 -0.63 10.73
C PHE A 37 7.00 0.87 10.62
N ALA A 38 6.84 1.45 9.44
CA ALA A 38 6.97 2.88 9.22
C ALA A 38 5.91 3.38 8.25
N PHE A 39 5.40 4.57 8.50
CA PHE A 39 4.34 5.19 7.70
C PHE A 39 4.56 6.70 7.63
N ALA A 40 4.42 7.25 6.43
CA ALA A 40 4.41 8.69 6.18
C ALA A 40 3.26 9.02 5.22
N TYR A 41 2.51 10.08 5.53
CA TYR A 41 1.39 10.55 4.74
C TYR A 41 1.51 12.04 4.48
N GLN A 42 1.20 12.45 3.26
CA GLN A 42 1.15 13.85 2.84
C GLN A 42 -0.30 14.24 2.55
N SER A 43 -0.66 15.50 2.82
CA SER A 43 -2.01 16.06 2.56
C SER A 43 -2.45 16.02 1.09
N SER A 44 -1.55 15.75 0.14
CA SER A 44 -1.86 15.48 -1.26
C SER A 44 -2.57 14.14 -1.50
N GLY A 45 -2.57 13.25 -0.50
CA GLY A 45 -3.01 11.85 -0.62
C GLY A 45 -1.86 10.88 -0.90
N CYS A 46 -0.65 11.38 -1.17
CA CYS A 46 0.54 10.54 -1.29
C CYS A 46 0.91 9.91 0.06
N TYR A 47 1.37 8.67 0.04
CA TYR A 47 1.89 8.02 1.24
C TYR A 47 3.05 7.07 0.94
N THR A 48 3.79 6.72 1.98
CA THR A 48 4.79 5.65 1.97
C THR A 48 4.62 4.81 3.22
N ALA A 49 4.68 3.50 3.05
CA ALA A 49 4.45 2.54 4.11
C ALA A 49 5.44 1.36 3.98
N VAL A 50 5.94 0.89 5.13
CA VAL A 50 6.91 -0.20 5.23
C VAL A 50 6.35 -1.24 6.19
N TRP A 51 6.39 -2.52 5.85
CA TRP A 51 5.99 -3.59 6.78
C TRP A 51 6.73 -4.90 6.53
N PRO A 52 6.92 -5.73 7.57
CA PRO A 52 7.49 -7.05 7.41
C PRO A 52 6.46 -7.97 6.73
N VAL A 53 6.94 -8.87 5.87
CA VAL A 53 6.12 -9.94 5.30
C VAL A 53 6.19 -11.13 6.25
N ALA A 54 5.07 -11.43 6.91
CA ALA A 54 4.98 -12.51 7.89
C ALA A 54 4.98 -13.89 7.19
N ASP A 55 6.16 -14.40 6.78
CA ASP A 55 6.34 -15.86 6.56
C ASP A 55 7.77 -16.36 6.20
N SER A 56 8.80 -15.52 6.12
CA SER A 56 10.14 -16.02 5.72
C SER A 56 10.97 -16.44 6.93
N SER A 57 10.80 -17.70 7.36
CA SER A 57 11.54 -18.34 8.47
C SER A 57 13.08 -18.36 8.34
N THR A 58 13.62 -17.87 7.21
CA THR A 58 15.06 -17.89 6.90
C THR A 58 15.65 -16.52 6.58
N HIS A 59 14.83 -15.52 6.24
CA HIS A 59 15.31 -14.20 5.80
C HIS A 59 14.32 -13.13 6.21
N GLU A 60 14.77 -11.92 6.47
CA GLU A 60 13.89 -10.80 6.80
C GLU A 60 13.36 -10.17 5.50
N VAL A 61 12.07 -10.30 5.21
CA VAL A 61 11.46 -9.76 3.98
C VAL A 61 10.55 -8.59 4.33
N TRP A 62 10.71 -7.51 3.58
CA TRP A 62 10.00 -6.25 3.75
C TRP A 62 9.23 -5.91 2.49
N GLU A 63 8.03 -5.39 2.69
CA GLU A 63 7.25 -4.75 1.63
C GLU A 63 7.25 -3.23 1.84
N LEU A 64 7.57 -2.53 0.76
CA LEU A 64 7.63 -1.07 0.70
C LEU A 64 6.59 -0.61 -0.32
N GLU A 65 5.57 0.11 0.14
CA GLU A 65 4.55 0.69 -0.72
C GLU A 65 4.67 2.21 -0.79
N HIS A 66 4.70 2.72 -2.02
CA HIS A 66 4.60 4.14 -2.33
C HIS A 66 3.33 4.40 -3.12
N CYS A 67 2.50 5.33 -2.65
CA CYS A 67 1.37 5.84 -3.40
C CYS A 67 1.64 7.28 -3.81
N LEU A 68 1.56 7.53 -5.11
CA LEU A 68 1.80 8.83 -5.72
C LEU A 68 0.51 9.29 -6.41
N ILE A 69 -0.03 10.42 -5.99
CA ILE A 69 -1.19 11.06 -6.62
C ILE A 69 -0.69 11.99 -7.74
N ASN A 70 -1.38 11.98 -8.88
CA ASN A 70 -1.05 12.91 -9.96
C ASN A 70 -1.36 14.36 -9.51
N PRO A 71 -0.39 15.30 -9.56
CA PRO A 71 -0.61 16.66 -9.08
C PRO A 71 -1.62 17.46 -9.92
N ARG A 72 -1.88 17.02 -11.16
CA ARG A 72 -2.84 17.66 -12.07
C ARG A 72 -4.23 17.02 -12.05
N ASP A 73 -4.32 15.83 -11.48
CA ASP A 73 -5.54 15.02 -11.42
C ASP A 73 -5.52 14.23 -10.12
N LYS A 74 -6.37 14.63 -9.18
CA LYS A 74 -6.40 14.05 -7.83
C LYS A 74 -7.05 12.66 -7.77
N GLU A 75 -7.65 12.21 -8.86
CA GLU A 75 -8.29 10.89 -8.96
C GLU A 75 -7.29 9.84 -9.45
N SER A 76 -6.41 10.23 -10.38
CA SER A 76 -5.32 9.36 -10.85
C SER A 76 -4.24 9.14 -9.78
N ARG A 77 -3.92 7.88 -9.50
CA ARG A 77 -2.80 7.50 -8.62
C ARG A 77 -2.01 6.31 -9.13
N VAL A 78 -0.74 6.24 -8.73
CA VAL A 78 0.14 5.10 -8.96
C VAL A 78 0.59 4.54 -7.63
N ARG A 79 0.36 3.25 -7.39
CA ARG A 79 0.91 2.53 -6.25
C ARG A 79 2.01 1.59 -6.69
N ILE A 80 3.19 1.76 -6.10
CA ILE A 80 4.38 0.95 -6.36
C ILE A 80 4.67 0.17 -5.10
N ILE A 81 4.68 -1.16 -5.20
CA ILE A 81 5.01 -2.05 -4.09
C ILE A 81 6.28 -2.80 -4.43
N GLN A 82 7.34 -2.59 -3.65
CA GLN A 82 8.60 -3.31 -3.76
C GLN A 82 8.67 -4.35 -2.64
N VAL A 83 9.13 -5.56 -2.98
CA VAL A 83 9.43 -6.61 -2.02
C VAL A 83 10.94 -6.73 -1.93
N VAL A 84 11.51 -6.49 -0.76
CA VAL A 84 12.95 -6.50 -0.54
C VAL A 84 13.30 -7.53 0.53
N ARG A 85 14.27 -8.37 0.23
CA ARG A 85 14.87 -9.30 1.20
C ARG A 85 16.11 -8.64 1.81
N VAL A 86 16.21 -8.68 3.13
CA VAL A 86 17.35 -8.19 3.89
C VAL A 86 18.21 -9.38 4.30
N ASN A 87 19.49 -9.32 3.96
CA ASN A 87 20.50 -10.31 4.32
C ASN A 87 21.67 -9.60 5.02
N GLY A 88 21.58 -9.47 6.34
CA GLY A 88 22.52 -8.65 7.11
C GLY A 88 22.40 -7.17 6.71
N THR A 89 23.41 -6.63 6.04
CA THR A 89 23.43 -5.24 5.54
C THR A 89 23.04 -5.11 4.06
N GLU A 90 22.85 -6.24 3.37
CA GLU A 90 22.50 -6.26 1.95
C GLU A 90 20.97 -6.23 1.76
N PHE A 91 20.52 -5.36 0.86
CA PHE A 91 19.13 -5.28 0.42
C PHE A 91 19.00 -5.85 -0.99
N VAL A 92 18.28 -6.97 -1.13
CA VAL A 92 18.06 -7.65 -2.42
C VAL A 92 16.61 -7.50 -2.83
N LEU A 93 16.35 -6.69 -3.85
CA LEU A 93 15.03 -6.55 -4.46
C LEU A 93 14.55 -7.89 -5.03
N GLN A 94 13.39 -8.36 -4.59
CA GLN A 94 12.78 -9.62 -5.03
C GLN A 94 11.72 -9.40 -6.10
N ASN A 95 10.90 -8.35 -5.94
CA ASN A 95 9.75 -8.11 -6.81
C ASN A 95 9.34 -6.63 -6.81
N ILE A 96 8.72 -6.18 -7.89
CA ILE A 96 8.04 -4.89 -8.01
C ILE A 96 6.64 -5.12 -8.58
N ARG A 97 5.62 -4.60 -7.91
CA ARG A 97 4.24 -4.51 -8.41
C ARG A 97 3.87 -3.06 -8.61
N VAL A 98 3.23 -2.75 -9.73
CA VAL A 98 2.77 -1.40 -10.06
C VAL A 98 1.27 -1.46 -10.34
N PHE A 99 0.52 -0.58 -9.70
CA PHE A 99 -0.91 -0.39 -9.93
C PHE A 99 -1.13 1.04 -10.41
N CYS A 100 -1.73 1.18 -11.59
CA CYS A 100 -2.23 2.46 -12.10
C CYS A 100 -3.73 2.49 -11.88
N GLU A 101 -4.20 3.47 -11.10
CA GLU A 101 -5.59 3.57 -10.64
C GLU A 101 -6.15 4.93 -11.05
N GLN A 102 -7.40 4.95 -11.53
CA GLN A 102 -8.16 6.11 -11.98
C GLN A 102 -9.53 6.11 -11.31
#